data_AF-A0A9E4ADK8-F1
#
_entry.id   AF-A0A9E4ADK8-F1
#
_cell.length_a   1.000
_cell.length_b   1.000
_cell.length_c   1.000
_cell.angle_alpha   90.00
_cell.angle_beta   90.00
_cell.angle_gamma   90.00
#
_symmetry.space_group_name_H-M   'P 1'
#
loop_
_entity.id
_entity.type
_entity.pdbx_description
1 polymer ?
#
loop_
_entity_poly.entity_id
_entity_poly.type
_entity_poly.pdbx_seq_one_letter_code
_entity_poly.pdbx_strand_id
1 'polypeptide(L)'
;MKQKFFVLSAIALIAVVGLFVFEHATSAQRPDRDAQPGQNQRGNRAGGDRGGRDMMGMFNPASFVNNSWLDLSFQVKVDDETLMKARPIHQAAIDKFETKMKEIRESGDMRAGMAEMPTFSQNTIKELQAGLKEVLTKEELSKLTELMKKRTEADAERRNRFRGGQGQGGQRGQRPSQ
;
A
#
# COMPACT_ATOMS: atom_id res chain seq x y z
N MET A 1 1.03 -6.13 47.12
CA MET A 1 0.10 -6.36 45.98
C MET A 1 0.48 -5.60 44.70
N LYS A 2 1.78 -5.38 44.39
CA LYS A 2 2.19 -4.57 43.22
C LYS A 2 3.03 -5.29 42.15
N GLN A 3 3.52 -6.50 42.44
CA GLN A 3 4.34 -7.27 41.48
C GLN A 3 3.54 -8.25 40.61
N LYS A 4 2.32 -8.64 41.01
CA LYS A 4 1.51 -9.62 40.27
C LYS A 4 0.78 -9.03 39.05
N PHE A 5 0.60 -7.71 38.99
CA PHE A 5 -0.07 -7.04 37.87
C PHE A 5 0.86 -6.74 36.69
N PHE A 6 2.18 -6.64 36.91
CA PHE A 6 3.15 -6.42 35.84
C PHE A 6 3.42 -7.67 35.00
N VAL A 7 3.33 -8.87 35.60
CA VAL A 7 3.55 -10.13 34.87
C VAL A 7 2.38 -10.45 33.94
N LEU A 8 1.14 -10.07 34.30
CA LEU A 8 -0.04 -10.31 33.47
C LEU A 8 -0.10 -9.39 32.24
N SER A 9 0.36 -8.13 32.32
CA SER A 9 0.37 -7.23 31.16
C SER A 9 1.46 -7.58 30.14
N ALA A 10 2.60 -8.10 30.60
CA ALA A 10 3.67 -8.57 29.72
C ALA A 10 3.25 -9.82 28.90
N ILE A 11 2.49 -10.73 29.50
CA ILE A 11 2.01 -11.94 28.81
C ILE A 11 0.94 -11.60 27.76
N ALA A 12 0.06 -10.62 28.04
CA ALA A 12 -0.94 -10.16 27.07
C ALA A 12 -0.31 -9.48 25.85
N LEU A 13 0.77 -8.71 26.04
CA LEU A 13 1.52 -8.07 24.95
C LEU A 13 2.25 -9.09 24.05
N ILE A 14 2.80 -10.16 24.63
CA ILE A 14 3.46 -11.23 23.87
C ILE A 14 2.46 -12.03 23.03
N ALA A 15 1.23 -12.26 23.52
CA ALA A 15 0.20 -12.97 22.77
C ALA A 15 -0.29 -12.21 21.52
N VAL A 16 -0.40 -10.88 21.60
CA VAL A 16 -0.82 -10.04 20.46
C VAL A 16 0.27 -9.94 19.40
N VAL A 17 1.54 -9.82 19.81
CA VAL A 17 2.68 -9.82 18.86
C VAL A 17 2.89 -11.20 18.24
N GLY A 18 2.67 -12.29 19.00
CA GLY A 18 2.76 -13.66 18.50
C GLY A 18 1.73 -13.99 17.42
N LEU A 19 0.49 -13.52 17.56
CA LEU A 19 -0.56 -13.70 16.54
C LEU A 19 -0.29 -12.88 15.27
N PHE A 20 0.26 -11.66 15.39
CA PHE A 20 0.56 -10.80 14.24
C PHE A 20 1.74 -11.31 13.40
N VAL A 21 2.74 -11.95 14.03
CA VAL A 21 3.88 -12.55 13.32
C VAL A 21 3.49 -13.88 12.65
N PHE A 22 2.56 -14.65 13.23
CA PHE A 22 2.09 -15.89 12.62
C PHE A 22 1.29 -15.64 11.33
N GLU A 23 0.42 -14.62 11.27
CA GLU A 23 -0.31 -14.27 10.04
C GLU A 23 0.60 -13.74 8.91
N HIS A 24 1.65 -12.97 9.24
CA HIS A 24 2.55 -12.41 8.23
C HIS A 24 3.67 -13.37 7.78
N ALA A 25 4.14 -14.29 8.64
CA ALA A 25 5.24 -15.20 8.30
C ALA A 25 4.81 -16.47 7.56
N THR A 26 3.59 -16.99 7.76
CA THR A 26 3.14 -18.22 7.09
C THR A 26 2.78 -18.04 5.62
N SER A 27 2.77 -16.81 5.11
CA SER A 27 2.61 -16.52 3.68
C SER A 27 3.88 -16.79 2.87
N ALA A 28 5.04 -17.00 3.51
CA ALA A 28 6.34 -17.06 2.85
C ALA A 28 6.90 -18.48 2.61
N GLN A 29 6.21 -19.54 3.03
CA GLN A 29 6.60 -20.93 2.74
C GLN A 29 5.45 -21.70 2.10
N ARG A 30 5.32 -21.59 0.77
CA ARG A 30 4.74 -22.68 -0.01
C ARG A 30 5.86 -23.68 -0.28
N PRO A 31 5.74 -24.95 0.17
CA PRO A 31 6.59 -26.01 -0.32
C PRO A 31 6.33 -26.17 -1.82
N ASP A 32 7.42 -26.16 -2.60
CA ASP A 32 7.45 -26.76 -3.93
C ASP A 32 6.78 -28.14 -3.86
N ARG A 33 5.71 -28.30 -4.63
CA ARG A 33 5.10 -29.61 -4.86
C ARG A 33 4.99 -29.84 -6.35
N ASP A 34 6.15 -29.96 -6.97
CA ASP A 34 6.33 -30.75 -8.18
C ASP A 34 5.97 -32.20 -7.86
N ALA A 35 4.71 -32.57 -8.06
CA ALA A 35 4.29 -33.95 -8.34
C ALA A 35 2.77 -34.01 -8.61
N GLN A 36 2.36 -33.61 -9.81
CA GLN A 36 1.14 -34.19 -10.39
C GLN A 36 1.33 -34.39 -11.91
N PRO A 37 1.72 -35.60 -12.35
CA PRO A 37 1.79 -35.91 -13.76
C PRO A 37 0.36 -36.18 -14.24
N GLY A 38 -0.15 -35.28 -15.09
CA GLY A 38 -1.37 -35.54 -15.86
C GLY A 38 -2.51 -34.57 -15.61
N GLN A 39 -2.39 -33.34 -16.12
CA GLN A 39 -3.54 -32.64 -16.68
C GLN A 39 -3.09 -31.58 -17.67
N ASN A 40 -2.81 -32.05 -18.89
CA ASN A 40 -3.07 -31.27 -20.09
C ASN A 40 -4.58 -30.96 -20.13
N GLN A 41 -4.99 -29.87 -19.47
CA GLN A 41 -6.26 -29.21 -19.75
C GLN A 41 -5.99 -27.73 -20.06
N ARG A 42 -5.38 -27.54 -21.25
CA ARG A 42 -5.80 -26.48 -22.16
C ARG A 42 -7.32 -26.60 -22.33
N GLY A 43 -8.07 -25.78 -21.61
CA GLY A 43 -9.51 -25.74 -21.69
C GLY A 43 -10.03 -24.42 -21.16
N ASN A 44 -10.29 -23.48 -22.08
CA ASN A 44 -11.33 -22.45 -21.99
C ASN A 44 -11.73 -22.00 -20.57
N ARG A 45 -10.96 -21.10 -19.95
CA ARG A 45 -11.57 -20.12 -19.06
C ARG A 45 -11.73 -18.83 -19.84
N ALA A 46 -12.96 -18.68 -20.32
CA ALA A 46 -13.50 -17.47 -20.92
C ALA A 46 -13.00 -16.23 -20.17
N GLY A 47 -12.43 -15.31 -20.95
CA GLY A 47 -12.24 -13.94 -20.54
C GLY A 47 -13.60 -13.32 -20.21
N GLY A 48 -13.63 -12.64 -19.08
CA GLY A 48 -14.80 -11.96 -18.51
C GLY A 48 -14.63 -11.93 -17.00
N ASP A 49 -14.65 -10.75 -16.40
CA ASP A 49 -14.79 -10.53 -14.95
C ASP A 49 -13.59 -10.69 -14.01
N ARG A 50 -12.37 -11.02 -14.46
CA ARG A 50 -11.16 -10.90 -13.61
C ARG A 50 -10.42 -9.56 -13.69
N GLY A 51 -10.83 -8.65 -14.57
CA GLY A 51 -10.14 -7.38 -14.77
C GLY A 51 -10.55 -6.25 -13.83
N GLY A 52 -11.79 -6.28 -13.29
CA GLY A 52 -12.37 -5.11 -12.61
C GLY A 52 -12.25 -5.11 -11.08
N ARG A 53 -12.41 -6.27 -10.44
CA ARG A 53 -12.37 -6.38 -8.96
C ARG A 53 -10.95 -6.39 -8.40
N ASP A 54 -10.00 -7.00 -9.11
CA ASP A 54 -8.61 -7.10 -8.65
C ASP A 54 -7.81 -5.80 -8.83
N MET A 55 -8.20 -4.92 -9.77
CA MET A 55 -7.60 -3.59 -9.94
C MET A 55 -7.90 -2.66 -8.74
N MET A 56 -9.09 -2.80 -8.14
CA MET A 56 -9.51 -1.99 -6.99
C MET A 56 -8.82 -2.42 -5.68
N GLY A 57 -8.51 -3.70 -5.53
CA GLY A 57 -7.69 -4.19 -4.41
C GLY A 57 -6.23 -3.76 -4.48
N MET A 58 -5.72 -3.42 -5.68
CA MET A 58 -4.36 -2.90 -5.86
C MET A 58 -4.23 -1.39 -5.60
N PHE A 59 -5.32 -0.63 -5.61
CA PHE A 59 -5.27 0.81 -5.40
C PHE A 59 -5.51 1.16 -3.94
N ASN A 60 -4.44 1.23 -3.15
CA ASN A 60 -4.48 1.84 -1.83
C ASN A 60 -4.10 3.33 -1.93
N PRO A 61 -5.07 4.27 -1.90
CA PRO A 61 -4.76 5.70 -1.99
C PRO A 61 -4.01 6.23 -0.76
N ALA A 62 -4.17 5.59 0.42
CA ALA A 62 -3.42 5.92 1.62
C ALA A 62 -1.96 5.43 1.57
N SER A 63 -1.56 4.67 0.56
CA SER A 63 -0.18 4.15 0.42
C SER A 63 0.88 5.25 0.47
N PHE A 64 0.57 6.43 -0.06
CA PHE A 64 1.47 7.58 0.01
C PHE A 64 1.73 8.04 1.44
N VAL A 65 0.66 8.18 2.24
CA VAL A 65 0.75 8.58 3.65
C VAL A 65 1.47 7.50 4.46
N ASN A 66 1.11 6.24 4.23
CA ASN A 66 1.75 5.10 4.89
C ASN A 66 3.26 5.03 4.58
N ASN A 67 3.64 5.25 3.33
CA ASN A 67 5.04 5.30 2.93
C ASN A 67 5.77 6.49 3.57
N SER A 68 5.14 7.66 3.63
CA SER A 68 5.73 8.83 4.30
C SER A 68 5.93 8.59 5.80
N TRP A 69 5.02 7.88 6.46
CA TRP A 69 5.18 7.47 7.86
C TRP A 69 6.39 6.54 8.04
N LEU A 70 6.55 5.54 7.16
CA LEU A 70 7.71 4.65 7.20
C LEU A 70 9.03 5.40 6.94
N ASP A 71 9.03 6.34 6.00
CA ASP A 71 10.20 7.16 5.70
C ASP A 71 10.58 8.04 6.88
N LEU A 72 9.58 8.65 7.54
CA LEU A 72 9.80 9.43 8.76
C LEU A 72 10.41 8.59 9.88
N SER A 73 9.85 7.39 10.09
CA SER A 73 10.21 6.48 11.18
C SER A 73 11.59 5.84 11.00
N PHE A 74 11.94 5.44 9.77
CA PHE A 74 13.10 4.57 9.52
C PHE A 74 14.21 5.21 8.69
N GLN A 75 13.89 6.17 7.82
CA GLN A 75 14.90 6.80 6.96
C GLN A 75 15.33 8.17 7.50
N VAL A 76 14.38 9.02 7.88
CA VAL A 76 14.67 10.31 8.52
C VAL A 76 15.11 10.10 9.97
N LYS A 77 14.51 9.12 10.67
CA LYS A 77 14.83 8.75 12.05
C LYS A 77 14.68 9.92 13.02
N VAL A 78 13.51 10.55 13.00
CA VAL A 78 13.16 11.59 13.97
C VAL A 78 13.00 10.98 15.36
N ASP A 79 13.12 11.80 16.41
CA ASP A 79 12.99 11.34 17.79
C ASP A 79 11.55 10.88 18.12
N ASP A 80 11.43 10.12 19.21
CA ASP A 80 10.15 9.55 19.64
C ASP A 80 9.10 10.61 19.98
N GLU A 81 9.51 11.77 20.53
CA GLU A 81 8.57 12.86 20.85
C GLU A 81 8.01 13.46 19.55
N THR A 82 8.86 13.67 18.55
CA THR A 82 8.47 14.09 17.21
C THR A 82 7.57 13.06 16.53
N LEU A 83 7.87 11.76 16.62
CA LEU A 83 7.00 10.70 16.12
C LEU A 83 5.63 10.71 16.81
N MET A 84 5.58 10.91 18.13
CA MET A 84 4.32 10.99 18.86
C MET A 84 3.45 12.17 18.40
N LYS A 85 4.05 13.31 18.11
CA LYS A 85 3.33 14.49 17.58
C LYS A 85 2.94 14.33 16.10
N ALA A 86 3.77 13.67 15.29
CA ALA A 86 3.52 13.44 13.88
C ALA A 86 2.47 12.34 13.62
N ARG A 87 2.32 11.38 14.54
CA ARG A 87 1.36 10.26 14.43
C ARG A 87 -0.10 10.69 14.21
N PRO A 88 -0.71 11.57 15.04
CA PRO A 88 -2.09 11.99 14.81
C PRO A 88 -2.27 12.73 13.48
N ILE A 89 -1.24 13.42 12.99
CA ILE A 89 -1.27 14.13 11.70
C ILE A 89 -1.33 13.11 10.54
N HIS A 90 -0.53 12.06 10.60
CA HIS A 90 -0.59 10.96 9.62
C HIS A 90 -1.90 10.20 9.70
N GLN A 91 -2.37 9.88 10.91
CA GLN A 91 -3.64 9.16 11.09
C GLN A 91 -4.81 9.94 10.50
N ALA A 92 -4.89 11.25 10.75
CA ALA A 92 -5.94 12.09 10.18
C ALA A 92 -5.95 12.07 8.64
N ALA A 93 -4.78 12.01 8.00
CA ALA A 93 -4.69 11.89 6.55
C ALA A 93 -5.12 10.51 6.05
N ILE A 94 -4.76 9.43 6.76
CA ILE A 94 -5.22 8.06 6.45
C ILE A 94 -6.75 7.98 6.56
N ASP A 95 -7.32 8.47 7.67
CA ASP A 95 -8.76 8.45 7.93
C ASP A 95 -9.54 9.19 6.83
N LYS A 96 -8.99 10.31 6.32
CA LYS A 96 -9.55 11.04 5.17
C LYS A 96 -9.60 10.18 3.91
N PHE A 97 -8.51 9.47 3.59
CA PHE A 97 -8.48 8.57 2.43
C PHE A 97 -9.45 7.41 2.58
N GLU A 98 -9.52 6.80 3.76
CA GLU A 98 -10.45 5.69 4.03
C GLU A 98 -11.90 6.15 3.92
N THR A 99 -12.22 7.31 4.50
CA THR A 99 -13.56 7.90 4.42
C THR A 99 -13.95 8.18 2.98
N LYS A 100 -13.08 8.85 2.20
CA LYS A 100 -13.37 9.14 0.79
C LYS A 100 -13.54 7.85 -0.03
N MET A 101 -12.73 6.83 0.22
CA MET A 101 -12.90 5.54 -0.46
C MET A 101 -14.20 4.83 -0.07
N LYS A 102 -14.63 4.95 1.18
CA LYS A 102 -15.92 4.43 1.64
C LYS A 102 -17.07 5.16 0.94
N GLU A 103 -17.03 6.49 0.87
CA GLU A 103 -18.02 7.30 0.13
C GLU A 103 -18.12 6.90 -1.35
N ILE A 104 -16.97 6.71 -2.02
CA ILE A 104 -16.93 6.28 -3.42
C ILE A 104 -17.51 4.88 -3.61
N ARG A 105 -17.30 3.97 -2.65
CA ARG A 105 -17.88 2.62 -2.69
C ARG A 105 -19.39 2.65 -2.47
N GLU A 106 -19.85 3.48 -1.52
CA GLU A 106 -21.27 3.61 -1.17
C GLU A 106 -22.07 4.35 -2.24
N SER A 107 -21.46 5.28 -2.98
CA SER A 107 -22.13 6.02 -4.06
C SER A 107 -22.45 5.15 -5.28
N GLY A 108 -21.77 4.01 -5.45
CA GLY A 108 -21.91 3.14 -6.63
C GLY A 108 -21.31 3.71 -7.92
N ASP A 109 -20.93 4.99 -7.97
CA ASP A 109 -20.26 5.63 -9.10
C ASP A 109 -18.75 5.69 -8.88
N MET A 110 -18.14 4.52 -9.03
CA MET A 110 -16.69 4.35 -8.93
C MET A 110 -15.91 5.24 -9.91
N ARG A 111 -16.47 5.55 -11.08
CA ARG A 111 -15.75 6.30 -12.12
C ARG A 111 -15.68 7.78 -11.75
N ALA A 112 -16.79 8.38 -11.36
CA ALA A 112 -16.81 9.76 -10.89
C ALA A 112 -15.98 9.90 -9.61
N GLY A 113 -16.13 8.99 -8.66
CA GLY A 113 -15.36 8.98 -7.42
C GLY A 113 -13.85 8.93 -7.64
N MET A 114 -13.39 8.05 -8.54
CA MET A 114 -11.97 7.96 -8.89
C MET A 114 -11.45 9.16 -9.69
N ALA A 115 -12.30 9.89 -10.41
CA ALA A 115 -11.91 11.11 -11.11
C ALA A 115 -11.58 12.26 -10.13
N GLU A 116 -12.19 12.26 -8.94
CA GLU A 116 -11.91 13.24 -7.89
C GLU A 116 -10.67 12.91 -7.05
N MET A 117 -10.27 11.64 -7.01
CA MET A 117 -9.16 11.17 -6.17
C MET A 117 -7.83 11.89 -6.40
N PRO A 118 -7.40 12.27 -7.62
CA PRO A 118 -6.17 13.03 -7.81
C PRO A 118 -6.17 14.35 -7.04
N THR A 119 -7.25 15.12 -7.15
CA THR A 119 -7.42 16.41 -6.47
C THR A 119 -7.51 16.23 -4.96
N PHE A 120 -8.33 15.27 -4.52
CA PHE A 120 -8.46 14.92 -3.09
C PHE A 120 -7.11 14.52 -2.48
N SER A 121 -6.33 13.71 -3.19
CA SER A 121 -5.01 13.27 -2.76
C SER A 121 -4.07 14.46 -2.62
N GLN A 122 -4.02 15.35 -3.61
CA GLN A 122 -3.16 16.55 -3.55
C GLN A 122 -3.51 17.45 -2.36
N ASN A 123 -4.79 17.64 -2.07
CA ASN A 123 -5.22 18.46 -0.94
C ASN A 123 -4.85 17.82 0.40
N THR A 124 -5.13 16.53 0.55
CA THR A 124 -4.78 15.77 1.77
C THR A 124 -3.27 15.75 2.00
N ILE A 125 -2.46 15.65 0.94
CA ILE A 125 -1.00 15.71 1.03
C ILE A 125 -0.52 17.10 1.44
N LYS A 126 -1.12 18.18 0.93
CA LYS A 126 -0.77 19.54 1.34
C LYS A 126 -1.08 19.78 2.82
N GLU A 127 -2.21 19.29 3.30
CA GLU A 127 -2.60 19.37 4.72
C GLU A 127 -1.65 18.56 5.60
N LEU A 128 -1.29 17.33 5.19
CA LEU A 128 -0.28 16.52 5.86
C LEU A 128 1.04 17.29 5.97
N GLN A 129 1.54 17.85 4.85
CA GLN A 129 2.77 18.64 4.85
C GLN A 129 2.68 19.91 5.71
N ALA A 130 1.53 20.56 5.75
CA ALA A 130 1.30 21.73 6.61
C ALA A 130 1.37 21.34 8.09
N GLY A 131 0.69 20.27 8.50
CA GLY A 131 0.77 19.78 9.88
C GLY A 131 2.19 19.32 10.25
N LEU A 132 2.87 18.62 9.35
CA LEU A 132 4.24 18.15 9.61
C LEU A 132 5.25 19.29 9.75
N LYS A 133 5.03 20.46 9.14
CA LYS A 133 5.89 21.64 9.33
C LYS A 133 5.89 22.17 10.76
N GLU A 134 4.85 21.89 11.54
CA GLU A 134 4.75 22.35 12.93
C GLU A 134 5.55 21.48 13.90
N VAL A 135 5.86 20.24 13.50
CA VAL A 135 6.51 19.23 14.35
C VAL A 135 7.89 18.84 13.87
N LEU A 136 8.17 18.95 12.58
CA LEU A 136 9.48 18.62 11.99
C LEU A 136 10.35 19.86 11.84
N THR A 137 11.66 19.65 11.99
CA THR A 137 12.64 20.64 11.57
C THR A 137 12.62 20.80 10.03
N LYS A 138 13.14 21.94 9.55
CA LYS A 138 13.27 22.19 8.10
C LYS A 138 14.09 21.10 7.40
N GLU A 139 15.13 20.58 8.06
CA GLU A 139 15.99 19.54 7.50
C GLU A 139 15.27 18.19 7.37
N GLU A 140 14.56 17.77 8.42
CA GLU A 140 13.78 16.52 8.41
C GLU A 140 12.66 16.56 7.39
N LEU A 141 11.95 17.70 7.30
CA LEU A 141 10.90 17.89 6.31
C LEU A 141 11.46 17.87 4.88
N SER A 142 12.63 18.46 4.65
CA SER A 142 13.30 18.42 3.34
C SER A 142 13.67 16.98 2.97
N LYS A 143 14.31 16.23 3.88
CA LYS A 143 14.64 14.81 3.67
C LYS A 143 13.41 13.97 3.38
N LEU A 144 12.34 14.16 4.17
CA LEU A 144 11.08 13.46 3.96
C LEU A 144 10.50 13.75 2.56
N THR A 145 10.51 15.02 2.14
CA THR A 145 10.00 15.44 0.83
C THR A 145 10.81 14.83 -0.32
N GLU A 146 12.14 14.75 -0.19
CA GLU A 146 13.00 14.08 -1.17
C GLU A 146 12.69 12.60 -1.29
N LEU A 147 12.50 11.89 -0.17
CA LEU A 147 12.14 10.48 -0.17
C LEU A 147 10.79 10.23 -0.85
N MET A 148 9.80 11.07 -0.55
CA MET A 148 8.48 11.02 -1.19
C MET A 148 8.57 11.25 -2.70
N LYS A 149 9.39 12.22 -3.14
CA LYS A 149 9.63 12.48 -4.56
C LYS A 149 10.29 11.28 -5.24
N LYS A 150 11.34 10.71 -4.63
CA LYS A 150 12.07 9.54 -5.15
C LYS A 150 11.16 8.32 -5.33
N ARG A 151 10.25 8.06 -4.38
CA ARG A 151 9.24 6.99 -4.53
C ARG A 151 8.27 7.28 -5.67
N THR A 152 7.78 8.51 -5.74
CA THR A 152 6.85 8.93 -6.81
C THR A 152 7.48 8.75 -8.19
N GLU A 153 8.75 9.13 -8.35
CA GLU A 153 9.52 8.93 -9.57
C GLU A 153 9.75 7.45 -9.88
N ALA A 154 10.15 6.64 -8.88
CA ALA A 154 10.35 5.21 -9.06
C ALA A 154 9.05 4.49 -9.46
N ASP A 155 7.91 4.90 -8.91
CA ASP A 155 6.60 4.34 -9.24
C ASP A 155 6.12 4.81 -10.61
N ALA A 156 6.40 6.06 -11.00
CA ALA A 156 6.16 6.56 -12.34
C ALA A 156 7.01 5.80 -13.37
N GLU A 157 8.29 5.56 -13.10
CA GLU A 157 9.19 4.80 -13.97
C GLU A 157 8.73 3.33 -14.10
N ARG A 158 8.32 2.71 -12.99
CA ARG A 158 7.69 1.38 -13.02
C ARG A 158 6.46 1.39 -13.92
N ARG A 159 5.55 2.35 -13.71
CA ARG A 159 4.32 2.47 -14.52
C ARG A 159 4.63 2.68 -16.01
N ASN A 160 5.62 3.48 -16.34
CA ASN A 160 6.05 3.71 -17.72
C ASN A 160 6.59 2.42 -18.37
N ARG A 161 7.36 1.60 -17.63
CA ARG A 161 7.84 0.29 -18.09
C ARG A 161 6.69 -0.69 -18.34
N PHE A 162 5.70 -0.75 -17.46
CA PHE A 162 4.52 -1.60 -17.64
C PHE A 162 3.60 -1.12 -18.77
N ARG A 163 3.46 0.19 -18.96
CA ARG A 163 2.67 0.78 -20.06
C ARG A 163 3.33 0.61 -21.43
N GLY A 164 4.66 0.56 -21.48
CA GLY A 164 5.43 0.33 -22.71
C GLY A 164 5.57 -1.16 -23.12
N GLY A 165 5.30 -2.11 -22.21
CA GLY A 165 5.48 -3.55 -22.46
C GLY A 165 4.25 -4.31 -22.95
N GLN A 166 3.06 -3.68 -22.97
CA GLN A 166 1.79 -4.36 -23.23
C GLN A 166 1.33 -4.31 -24.71
N GLY A 167 2.27 -4.09 -25.64
CA GLY A 167 1.98 -3.94 -27.08
C GLY A 167 2.57 -5.01 -28.01
N GLN A 168 3.28 -6.04 -27.51
CA GLN A 168 4.09 -6.89 -28.39
C GLN A 168 4.14 -8.38 -27.99
N GLY A 169 3.06 -8.93 -27.43
CA GLY A 169 2.95 -10.35 -27.06
C GLY A 169 1.92 -11.17 -27.84
N GLY A 170 1.21 -10.58 -28.82
CA GLY A 170 0.05 -11.20 -29.47
C GLY A 170 0.25 -11.77 -30.88
N GLN A 171 1.45 -11.66 -31.48
CA GLN A 171 1.69 -12.09 -32.87
C GLN A 171 2.93 -12.99 -32.98
N ARG A 172 2.88 -14.17 -32.36
CA ARG A 172 3.79 -15.27 -32.67
C ARG A 172 3.02 -16.59 -32.60
N GLY A 173 2.14 -16.78 -33.58
CA GLY A 173 1.27 -17.95 -33.64
C GLY A 173 0.62 -18.25 -34.98
N GLN A 174 0.90 -17.52 -36.05
CA GLN A 174 0.51 -17.94 -37.40
C GLN A 174 1.69 -18.67 -38.04
N ARG A 175 1.73 -19.99 -37.86
CA ARG A 175 2.41 -20.88 -38.81
C ARG A 175 1.62 -20.82 -40.12
N PRO A 176 2.27 -20.62 -41.28
CA PRO A 176 1.61 -20.85 -42.56
C PRO A 176 1.38 -22.35 -42.70
N SER A 177 0.12 -22.77 -42.76
CA SER A 177 -0.23 -24.09 -43.28
C SER A 177 0.08 -24.10 -44.77
N GLN A 178 0.73 -25.19 -45.20
CA GLN A 178 1.03 -25.52 -46.58
C GLN A 178 -0.20 -25.50 -47.48
#